data_AF-A0A2U1KWV8-F1
#
_entry.id   AF-A0A2U1KWV8-F1
#
_cell.length_a   1.000
_cell.length_b   1.000
_cell.length_c   1.000
_cell.angle_alpha   90.00
_cell.angle_beta   90.00
_cell.angle_gamma   90.00
#
_symmetry.space_group_name_H-M   'P 1'
#
loop_
_entity.id
_entity.type
_entity.pdbx_description
1 polymer ?
#
loop_
_entity_poly.entity_id
_entity_poly.type
_entity_poly.pdbx_seq_one_letter_code
_entity_poly.pdbx_strand_id
1 'polypeptide(L)'
;MKYGGGDLGLSDEIYNSINSNDTTYGLWKDLERQMRGAEVGQRTQQTHTVWNYTAFRAKPNEKIEDPYLPFNKLINEMNCEKLKRTNIELNIQFLQSLQPEWKHFSIAIRQNQDLNKLDINNLFDLLKRNQKKVNEIRENNIVHYNPPSDFEEAKPAESDQSSDALADILQNMILLGLTNSLILLQETYQQQSPYYIRSYCSKQTSISQTKK
;
A
#
# COMPACT_ATOMS: atom_id res chain seq x y z
N MET A 1 -26.07 -18.65 -35.74
CA MET A 1 -25.80 -17.58 -34.76
C MET A 1 -26.67 -17.83 -33.54
N LYS A 2 -26.10 -18.28 -32.43
CA LYS A 2 -26.79 -18.33 -31.13
C LYS A 2 -26.21 -17.20 -30.28
N TYR A 3 -27.02 -16.22 -29.94
CA TYR A 3 -26.64 -15.21 -28.95
C TYR A 3 -26.66 -15.89 -27.58
N GLY A 4 -25.48 -16.13 -27.01
CA GLY A 4 -25.32 -16.43 -25.60
C GLY A 4 -25.51 -15.14 -24.82
N GLY A 5 -26.76 -14.89 -24.39
CA GLY A 5 -27.05 -13.85 -23.41
C GLY A 5 -26.44 -14.26 -22.09
N GLY A 6 -25.25 -13.72 -21.79
CA GLY A 6 -24.67 -13.80 -20.45
C GLY A 6 -25.64 -13.16 -19.48
N ASP A 7 -26.06 -13.95 -18.51
CA ASP A 7 -26.91 -13.52 -17.41
C ASP A 7 -26.19 -12.38 -16.65
N LEU A 8 -26.64 -11.15 -16.90
CA LEU A 8 -26.25 -9.96 -16.15
C LEU A 8 -27.25 -9.71 -15.00
N GLY A 9 -28.09 -10.71 -14.68
CA GLY A 9 -28.98 -10.69 -13.54
C GLY A 9 -28.23 -10.88 -12.22
N LEU A 10 -28.73 -10.24 -11.16
CA LEU A 10 -28.32 -10.55 -9.79
C LEU A 10 -28.56 -12.06 -9.56
N SER A 11 -27.54 -12.79 -9.08
CA SER A 11 -27.66 -14.21 -8.72
C SER A 11 -28.89 -14.45 -7.84
N ASP A 12 -29.59 -15.59 -8.02
CA ASP A 12 -30.73 -15.99 -7.18
C ASP A 12 -30.40 -15.93 -5.68
N GLU A 13 -29.15 -16.18 -5.31
CA GLU A 13 -28.65 -16.09 -3.95
C GLU A 13 -28.64 -14.63 -3.42
N ILE A 14 -28.28 -13.67 -4.29
CA ILE A 14 -28.33 -12.23 -3.99
C ILE A 14 -29.80 -11.77 -3.93
N TYR A 15 -30.63 -12.20 -4.87
CA TYR A 15 -32.05 -11.83 -4.94
C TYR A 15 -32.84 -12.30 -3.70
N ASN A 16 -32.66 -13.55 -3.28
CA ASN A 16 -33.35 -14.11 -2.11
C ASN A 16 -32.87 -13.47 -0.79
N SER A 17 -31.57 -13.17 -0.67
CA SER A 17 -30.99 -12.44 0.46
C SER A 17 -31.57 -11.01 0.58
N ILE A 18 -31.76 -10.33 -0.55
CA ILE A 18 -32.41 -9.02 -0.61
C ILE A 18 -33.89 -9.11 -0.21
N ASN A 19 -34.61 -10.13 -0.70
CA ASN A 19 -36.05 -10.29 -0.48
C ASN A 19 -36.41 -10.73 0.96
N SER A 20 -35.47 -11.31 1.72
CA SER A 20 -35.69 -11.71 3.12
C SER A 20 -35.57 -10.58 4.14
N ASN A 21 -35.31 -9.34 3.72
CA ASN A 21 -35.11 -8.20 4.62
C ASN A 21 -36.37 -7.35 4.80
N ASP A 22 -36.88 -7.28 6.03
CA ASP A 22 -38.10 -6.52 6.37
C ASP A 22 -37.88 -5.00 6.45
N THR A 23 -36.62 -4.54 6.47
CA THR A 23 -36.27 -3.12 6.59
C THR A 23 -35.21 -2.71 5.58
N THR A 24 -35.29 -1.49 5.07
CA THR A 24 -34.28 -0.88 4.19
C THR A 24 -32.90 -0.83 4.85
N TYR A 25 -32.85 -0.67 6.17
CA TYR A 25 -31.60 -0.72 6.93
C TYR A 25 -30.99 -2.14 6.95
N GLY A 26 -31.79 -3.18 7.24
CA GLY A 26 -31.33 -4.58 7.18
C GLY A 26 -30.81 -4.95 5.79
N LEU A 27 -31.56 -4.56 4.75
CA LEU A 27 -31.17 -4.74 3.36
C LEU A 27 -29.81 -4.09 3.05
N TRP A 28 -29.59 -2.84 3.49
CA TRP A 28 -28.32 -2.16 3.30
C TRP A 28 -27.16 -2.86 4.03
N LYS A 29 -27.38 -3.34 5.26
CA LYS A 29 -26.37 -4.07 6.04
C LYS A 29 -26.01 -5.42 5.41
N ASP A 30 -26.98 -6.13 4.85
CA ASP A 30 -26.75 -7.41 4.19
C ASP A 30 -26.02 -7.25 2.86
N LEU A 31 -26.40 -6.24 2.06
CA LEU A 31 -25.65 -5.85 0.85
C LEU A 31 -24.21 -5.43 1.18
N GLU A 32 -24.03 -4.61 2.21
CA GLU A 32 -22.70 -4.21 2.69
C GLU A 32 -21.86 -5.43 3.09
N ARG A 33 -22.44 -6.39 3.84
CA ARG A 33 -21.77 -7.64 4.24
C ARG A 33 -21.39 -8.49 3.03
N GLN A 34 -22.28 -8.62 2.06
CA GLN A 34 -22.06 -9.46 0.88
C GLN A 34 -21.00 -8.86 -0.06
N MET A 35 -20.98 -7.54 -0.24
CA MET A 35 -19.97 -6.84 -1.07
C MET A 35 -18.61 -6.72 -0.38
N ARG A 36 -18.57 -6.53 0.95
CA ARG A 36 -17.30 -6.52 1.71
C ARG A 36 -16.72 -7.92 1.89
N GLY A 37 -17.55 -8.96 1.84
CA GLY A 37 -17.18 -10.34 2.10
C GLY A 37 -17.19 -10.70 3.59
N ALA A 38 -16.79 -11.94 3.91
CA ALA A 38 -16.66 -12.41 5.28
C ALA A 38 -15.56 -11.66 6.07
N GLU A 39 -15.51 -11.84 7.39
CA GLU A 39 -14.53 -11.18 8.28
C GLU A 39 -13.07 -11.34 7.80
N VAL A 40 -12.72 -12.49 7.22
CA VAL A 40 -11.40 -12.73 6.61
C VAL A 40 -11.14 -11.77 5.44
N GLY A 41 -12.14 -11.55 4.57
CA GLY A 41 -12.06 -10.58 3.48
C GLY A 41 -11.90 -9.14 3.99
N GLN A 42 -12.57 -8.79 5.08
CA GLN A 42 -12.42 -7.49 5.73
C GLN A 42 -11.00 -7.27 6.28
N ARG A 43 -10.42 -8.28 6.96
CA ARG A 43 -9.04 -8.19 7.48
C ARG A 43 -8.02 -8.12 6.35
N THR A 44 -8.25 -8.80 5.23
CA THR A 44 -7.40 -8.71 4.03
C THR A 44 -7.46 -7.30 3.43
N GLN A 45 -8.64 -6.69 3.33
CA GLN A 45 -8.81 -5.30 2.85
C GLN A 45 -8.11 -4.29 3.77
N GLN A 46 -8.25 -4.44 5.09
CA GLN A 46 -7.54 -3.62 6.06
C GLN A 46 -6.02 -3.75 5.92
N THR A 47 -5.52 -4.98 5.84
CA THR A 47 -4.08 -5.24 5.64
C THR A 47 -3.56 -4.58 4.37
N HIS A 48 -4.25 -4.75 3.24
CA HIS A 48 -3.88 -4.14 1.97
C HIS A 48 -3.86 -2.60 2.04
N THR A 49 -4.86 -2.01 2.71
CA THR A 49 -4.95 -0.56 2.88
C THR A 49 -3.81 -0.02 3.75
N VAL A 50 -3.50 -0.70 4.87
CA VAL A 50 -2.35 -0.33 5.72
C VAL A 50 -1.04 -0.46 4.95
N TRP A 51 -0.85 -1.53 4.19
CA TRP A 51 0.34 -1.73 3.37
C TRP A 51 0.52 -0.61 2.35
N ASN A 52 -0.52 -0.27 1.59
CA ASN A 52 -0.46 0.81 0.62
C ASN A 52 -0.14 2.15 1.29
N TYR A 53 -0.66 2.39 2.51
CA TYR A 53 -0.36 3.59 3.29
C TYR A 53 1.10 3.65 3.72
N THR A 54 1.63 2.59 4.32
CA THR A 54 3.01 2.57 4.82
C THR A 54 4.04 2.57 3.69
N ALA A 55 3.74 1.87 2.59
CA ALA A 55 4.56 1.78 1.40
C ALA A 55 4.38 2.95 0.43
N PHE A 56 3.48 3.91 0.72
CA PHE A 56 3.21 5.04 -0.17
C PHE A 56 4.46 5.87 -0.43
N ARG A 57 4.80 6.09 -1.70
CA ARG A 57 5.92 6.93 -2.14
C ARG A 57 5.49 7.73 -3.37
N ALA A 58 5.80 9.02 -3.39
CA ALA A 58 5.69 9.84 -4.59
C ALA A 58 6.67 9.32 -5.66
N LYS A 59 6.36 9.45 -6.95
CA LYS A 59 7.30 9.03 -8.00
C LYS A 59 8.24 10.17 -8.39
N PRO A 60 9.38 9.86 -9.04
CA PRO A 60 10.30 10.87 -9.53
C PRO A 60 9.62 11.81 -10.54
N ASN A 61 10.06 13.07 -10.58
CA ASN A 61 9.62 14.07 -11.55
C ASN A 61 8.14 14.48 -11.52
N GLU A 62 7.38 14.02 -10.53
CA GLU A 62 5.97 14.41 -10.33
C GLU A 62 5.84 15.83 -9.74
N LYS A 63 4.68 16.47 -9.97
CA LYS A 63 4.26 17.70 -9.26
C LYS A 63 3.65 17.31 -7.91
N ILE A 64 3.54 18.25 -6.96
CA ILE A 64 2.98 17.92 -5.63
C ILE A 64 1.53 17.46 -5.66
N GLU A 65 0.76 17.88 -6.67
CA GLU A 65 -0.60 17.44 -6.91
C GLU A 65 -0.70 15.93 -7.17
N ASP A 66 0.28 15.37 -7.89
CA ASP A 66 0.23 13.99 -8.37
C ASP A 66 0.28 12.94 -7.24
N PRO A 67 1.16 13.04 -6.22
CA PRO A 67 1.12 12.16 -5.05
C PRO A 67 0.04 12.57 -4.03
N TYR A 68 -0.41 13.83 -4.04
CA TYR A 68 -1.43 14.28 -3.10
C TYR A 68 -2.78 13.58 -3.34
N LEU A 69 -3.24 13.49 -4.58
CA LEU A 69 -4.56 12.91 -4.89
C LEU A 69 -4.67 11.43 -4.47
N PRO A 70 -3.72 10.53 -4.82
CA PRO A 70 -3.74 9.15 -4.35
C PRO A 70 -3.59 9.03 -2.83
N PHE A 71 -2.78 9.89 -2.20
CA PHE A 71 -2.63 9.86 -0.74
C PHE A 71 -3.94 10.26 -0.03
N ASN A 72 -4.62 11.29 -0.51
CA ASN A 72 -5.91 11.69 0.04
C ASN A 72 -6.99 10.60 -0.18
N LYS A 73 -6.96 9.93 -1.33
CA LYS A 73 -7.80 8.76 -1.57
C LYS A 73 -7.53 7.65 -0.55
N LEU A 74 -6.26 7.38 -0.27
CA LEU A 74 -5.84 6.36 0.68
C LEU A 74 -6.25 6.68 2.13
N ILE A 75 -6.24 7.97 2.51
CA ILE A 75 -6.83 8.43 3.79
C ILE A 75 -8.31 8.10 3.86
N ASN A 76 -9.06 8.36 2.78
CA ASN A 76 -10.48 8.04 2.72
C ASN A 76 -10.73 6.53 2.80
N GLU A 77 -9.94 5.73 2.08
CA GLU A 77 -9.98 4.25 2.15
C GLU A 77 -9.72 3.76 3.59
N MET A 78 -8.69 4.28 4.26
CA MET A 78 -8.42 3.97 5.68
C MET A 78 -9.58 4.33 6.59
N ASN A 79 -10.19 5.51 6.39
CA ASN A 79 -11.35 5.95 7.17
C ASN A 79 -12.56 5.01 6.98
N CYS A 80 -12.80 4.55 5.74
CA CYS A 80 -13.82 3.55 5.42
C CYS A 80 -13.57 2.21 6.11
N GLU A 81 -12.30 1.85 6.32
CA GLU A 81 -11.88 0.64 7.02
C GLU A 81 -11.74 0.81 8.54
N LYS A 82 -12.17 1.95 9.09
CA LYS A 82 -12.08 2.33 10.51
C LYS A 82 -10.64 2.40 11.04
N LEU A 83 -9.66 2.58 10.15
CA LEU A 83 -8.23 2.72 10.44
C LEU A 83 -7.84 4.19 10.58
N LYS A 84 -8.57 4.94 11.41
CA LYS A 84 -8.35 6.38 11.59
C LYS A 84 -6.93 6.66 12.10
N ARG A 85 -6.30 7.68 11.52
CA ARG A 85 -5.00 8.21 11.94
C ARG A 85 -5.14 9.65 12.41
N THR A 86 -4.23 10.06 13.27
CA THR A 86 -4.11 11.45 13.70
C THR A 86 -3.53 12.30 12.57
N ASN A 87 -3.81 13.61 12.60
CA ASN A 87 -3.25 14.55 11.62
C ASN A 87 -1.72 14.49 11.58
N ILE A 88 -1.06 14.40 12.74
CA ILE A 88 0.40 14.31 12.81
C ILE A 88 0.95 13.05 12.11
N GLU A 89 0.31 11.89 12.28
CA GLU A 89 0.71 10.66 11.60
C GLU A 89 0.59 10.79 10.08
N LEU A 90 -0.55 11.32 9.60
CA LEU A 90 -0.79 11.53 8.17
C LEU A 90 0.21 12.51 7.57
N ASN A 91 0.44 13.63 8.26
CA ASN A 91 1.35 14.68 7.82
C ASN A 91 2.80 14.20 7.78
N ILE A 92 3.25 13.46 8.79
CA ILE A 92 4.60 12.88 8.82
C ILE A 92 4.76 11.87 7.69
N GLN A 93 3.79 10.95 7.52
CA GLN A 93 3.84 9.95 6.46
C GLN A 93 3.90 10.60 5.07
N PHE A 94 3.06 11.62 4.83
CA PHE A 94 3.06 12.31 3.54
C PHE A 94 4.41 12.99 3.29
N LEU A 95 4.93 13.76 4.26
CA LEU A 95 6.22 14.45 4.13
C LEU A 95 7.41 13.50 3.93
N GLN A 96 7.37 12.30 4.51
CA GLN A 96 8.39 11.26 4.33
C GLN A 96 8.28 10.53 2.99
N SER A 97 7.09 10.51 2.39
CA SER A 97 6.84 9.86 1.09
C SER A 97 7.27 10.70 -0.12
N LEU A 98 7.56 12.00 0.08
CA LEU A 98 7.96 12.92 -0.98
C LEU A 98 9.40 12.68 -1.45
N GLN A 99 9.66 13.10 -2.68
CA GLN A 99 10.99 13.02 -3.29
C GLN A 99 12.03 13.93 -2.59
N PRO A 100 13.34 13.65 -2.69
CA PRO A 100 14.38 14.35 -1.94
C PRO A 100 14.43 15.87 -2.13
N GLU A 101 13.98 16.39 -3.26
CA GLU A 101 13.92 17.84 -3.54
C GLU A 101 12.96 18.58 -2.60
N TRP A 102 12.01 17.86 -1.99
CA TRP A 102 11.10 18.41 -0.99
C TRP A 102 11.70 18.48 0.42
N LYS A 103 12.86 17.82 0.67
CA LYS A 103 13.41 17.61 2.02
C LYS A 103 13.57 18.90 2.83
N HIS A 104 14.10 19.96 2.22
CA HIS A 104 14.29 21.24 2.91
C HIS A 104 12.95 21.87 3.34
N PHE A 105 11.94 21.81 2.46
CA PHE A 105 10.59 22.30 2.76
C PHE A 105 9.90 21.45 3.81
N SER A 106 10.05 20.12 3.75
CA SER A 106 9.52 19.20 4.76
C SER A 106 10.08 19.51 6.15
N ILE A 107 11.39 19.76 6.27
CA ILE A 107 12.01 20.14 7.55
C ILE A 107 11.46 21.48 8.04
N ALA A 108 11.39 22.49 7.15
CA ALA A 108 10.89 23.81 7.51
C ALA A 108 9.42 23.75 8.00
N ILE A 109 8.56 22.96 7.37
CA ILE A 109 7.17 22.77 7.80
C ILE A 109 7.13 22.10 9.17
N ARG A 110 7.90 21.02 9.39
CA ARG A 110 7.95 20.31 10.69
C ARG A 110 8.41 21.19 11.84
N GLN A 111 9.27 22.17 11.58
CA GLN A 111 9.79 23.07 12.62
C GLN A 111 8.87 24.26 12.89
N ASN A 112 8.18 24.75 11.86
CA ASN A 112 7.45 26.02 11.94
C ASN A 112 5.92 25.84 12.03
N GLN A 113 5.39 24.63 11.92
CA GLN A 113 3.95 24.36 11.93
C GLN A 113 3.58 23.33 13.00
N ASP A 114 2.39 23.46 13.57
CA ASP A 114 1.81 22.46 14.47
C ASP A 114 1.14 21.34 13.64
N LEU A 115 1.86 20.25 13.41
CA LEU A 115 1.40 19.12 12.59
C LEU A 115 0.17 18.41 13.16
N ASN A 116 -0.16 18.59 14.45
CA ASN A 116 -1.37 18.00 15.03
C ASN A 116 -2.63 18.78 14.63
N LYS A 117 -2.51 20.11 14.49
CA LYS A 117 -3.64 20.99 14.13
C LYS A 117 -3.79 21.19 12.63
N LEU A 118 -2.73 20.92 11.87
CA LEU A 118 -2.70 21.04 10.43
C LEU A 118 -3.40 19.83 9.80
N ASP A 119 -4.52 20.04 9.09
CA ASP A 119 -5.08 18.97 8.26
C ASP A 119 -4.28 18.80 6.95
N ILE A 120 -4.50 17.66 6.28
CA ILE A 120 -3.73 17.26 5.11
C ILE A 120 -3.87 18.23 3.92
N ASN A 121 -5.01 18.92 3.77
CA ASN A 121 -5.22 19.87 2.67
C ASN A 121 -4.42 21.16 2.95
N ASN A 122 -4.43 21.61 4.22
CA ASN A 122 -3.63 22.76 4.63
C ASN A 122 -2.11 22.49 4.50
N LEU A 123 -1.67 21.26 4.80
CA LEU A 123 -0.30 20.82 4.52
C LEU A 123 0.01 20.87 3.02
N PHE A 124 -0.89 20.37 2.19
CA PHE A 124 -0.76 20.42 0.74
C PHE A 124 -0.61 21.85 0.22
N ASP A 125 -1.43 22.79 0.70
CA ASP A 125 -1.33 24.21 0.32
C ASP A 125 0.01 24.83 0.70
N LEU A 126 0.59 24.46 1.86
CA LEU A 126 1.93 24.88 2.27
C LEU A 126 3.01 24.38 1.32
N LEU A 127 2.92 23.12 0.90
CA LEU A 127 3.87 22.52 -0.05
C LEU A 127 3.72 23.13 -1.44
N LYS A 128 2.48 23.32 -1.92
CA LYS A 128 2.17 23.88 -3.24
C LYS A 128 2.76 25.26 -3.48
N ARG A 129 2.84 26.11 -2.45
CA ARG A 129 3.50 27.44 -2.54
C ARG A 129 4.98 27.36 -2.94
N ASN A 130 5.64 26.22 -2.70
CA ASN A 130 7.05 26.01 -2.95
C ASN A 130 7.35 25.22 -4.23
N GLN A 131 6.33 24.84 -5.01
CA GLN A 131 6.48 24.02 -6.22
C GLN A 131 7.51 24.60 -7.20
N LYS A 132 7.49 25.92 -7.43
CA LYS A 132 8.44 26.58 -8.34
C LYS A 132 9.89 26.39 -7.89
N LYS A 133 10.17 26.58 -6.59
CA LYS A 133 11.52 26.41 -6.03
C LYS A 133 11.99 24.96 -6.10
N VAL A 134 11.07 24.01 -5.89
CA VAL A 134 11.37 22.58 -6.04
C VAL A 134 11.73 22.24 -7.49
N ASN A 135 11.00 22.80 -8.46
CA ASN A 135 11.32 22.61 -9.88
C ASN A 135 12.71 23.17 -10.23
N GLU A 136 13.07 24.34 -9.71
CA GLU A 136 14.41 24.92 -9.89
C GLU A 136 15.51 24.01 -9.30
N ILE A 137 15.30 23.44 -8.11
CA ILE A 137 16.23 22.47 -7.50
C ILE A 137 16.38 21.23 -8.40
N ARG A 138 15.26 20.73 -8.93
CA ARG A 138 15.24 19.56 -9.82
C ARG A 138 16.01 19.82 -11.10
N GLU A 139 15.80 20.97 -11.73
CA GLU A 139 16.52 21.37 -12.95
C GLU A 139 18.03 21.52 -12.70
N ASN A 140 18.42 22.16 -11.60
CA ASN A 140 19.84 22.32 -11.24
C ASN A 140 20.53 20.98 -10.96
N ASN A 141 19.83 20.01 -10.36
CA ASN A 141 20.37 18.67 -10.13
C ASN A 141 20.62 17.90 -11.45
N ILE A 142 19.83 18.16 -12.49
CA ILE A 142 20.01 17.54 -13.83
C ILE A 142 21.23 18.14 -14.53
N VAL A 143 21.44 19.46 -14.45
CA VAL A 143 22.56 20.14 -15.12
C VAL A 143 23.93 19.75 -14.53
N HIS A 144 23.98 19.30 -13.27
CA HIS A 144 25.23 18.88 -12.62
C HIS A 144 25.67 17.43 -12.96
N TYR A 145 24.82 16.62 -13.59
CA TYR A 145 25.18 15.28 -14.06
C TYR A 145 25.25 15.22 -15.59
N ASN A 146 26.40 15.64 -16.15
CA ASN A 146 26.79 15.28 -17.50
C ASN A 146 27.75 14.08 -17.40
N PRO A 147 27.29 12.83 -17.57
CA PRO A 147 28.18 11.69 -17.56
C PRO A 147 29.18 11.81 -18.73
N PRO A 148 30.49 11.57 -18.52
CA PRO A 148 31.45 11.50 -19.60
C PRO A 148 31.01 10.48 -20.66
N SER A 149 31.23 10.79 -21.93
CA SER A 149 30.85 10.01 -23.12
C SER A 149 31.31 8.54 -23.14
N ASP A 150 32.10 8.09 -22.17
CA ASP A 150 32.83 6.82 -22.18
C ASP A 150 32.56 5.94 -20.94
N PHE A 151 31.34 5.92 -20.42
CA PHE A 151 30.96 4.95 -19.39
C PHE A 151 30.28 3.73 -20.01
N GLU A 152 31.05 2.64 -20.13
CA GLU A 152 30.52 1.29 -20.29
C GLU A 152 29.54 0.98 -19.15
N GLU A 153 28.39 0.41 -19.54
CA GLU A 153 27.28 0.07 -18.68
C GLU A 153 27.72 -0.96 -17.61
N ALA A 154 28.00 -0.49 -16.40
CA ALA A 154 28.27 -1.36 -15.27
C ALA A 154 27.00 -2.12 -14.89
N LYS A 155 27.05 -3.44 -15.07
CA LYS A 155 26.03 -4.40 -14.62
C LYS A 155 25.59 -4.09 -13.18
N PRO A 156 24.29 -4.08 -12.86
CA PRO A 156 23.84 -3.81 -11.49
C PRO A 156 24.30 -4.93 -10.57
N ALA A 157 24.98 -4.55 -9.49
CA ALA A 157 25.33 -5.43 -8.39
C ALA A 157 24.05 -5.81 -7.63
N GLU A 158 23.67 -7.09 -7.69
CA GLU A 158 22.74 -7.69 -6.74
C GLU A 158 23.37 -7.60 -5.34
N SER A 159 22.76 -6.82 -4.45
CA SER A 159 23.10 -6.81 -3.03
C SER A 159 21.82 -6.84 -2.19
N ASP A 160 21.83 -7.72 -1.20
CA ASP A 160 20.74 -8.18 -0.33
C ASP A 160 20.06 -7.08 0.50
N GLN A 161 19.30 -6.18 -0.12
CA GLN A 161 18.46 -5.18 0.59
C GLN A 161 17.19 -5.77 1.22
N SER A 162 16.88 -7.04 0.94
CA SER A 162 15.64 -7.70 1.39
C SER A 162 15.65 -8.05 2.88
N SER A 163 16.81 -8.37 3.45
CA SER A 163 16.93 -8.81 4.85
C SER A 163 16.72 -7.67 5.85
N ASP A 164 17.27 -6.50 5.57
CA ASP A 164 17.18 -5.34 6.47
C ASP A 164 15.78 -4.72 6.46
N ALA A 165 15.12 -4.71 5.29
CA ALA A 165 13.73 -4.27 5.18
C ALA A 165 12.79 -5.16 6.00
N LEU A 166 13.03 -6.47 6.05
CA LEU A 166 12.23 -7.41 6.84
C LEU A 166 12.40 -7.18 8.35
N ALA A 167 13.61 -6.86 8.82
CA ALA A 167 13.87 -6.56 10.22
C ALA A 167 13.14 -5.28 10.69
N ASP A 168 13.13 -4.24 9.87
CA ASP A 168 12.41 -3.00 10.16
C ASP A 168 10.87 -3.19 10.10
N ILE A 169 10.41 -4.03 9.18
CA ILE A 169 9.01 -4.46 9.07
C ILE A 169 8.60 -5.22 10.34
N LEU A 170 9.42 -6.17 10.80
CA LEU A 170 9.21 -6.94 12.03
C LEU A 170 9.12 -6.03 13.26
N GLN A 171 10.05 -5.07 13.40
CA GLN A 171 10.09 -4.13 14.51
C GLN A 171 8.83 -3.26 14.60
N ASN A 172 8.32 -2.80 13.46
CA ASN A 172 7.12 -1.94 13.39
C ASN A 172 5.82 -2.70 13.64
N MET A 173 5.74 -3.99 13.28
CA MET A 173 4.54 -4.81 13.54
C MET A 173 4.41 -5.29 14.98
N ILE A 174 5.54 -5.50 15.67
CA ILE A 174 5.56 -5.78 17.11
C ILE A 174 4.97 -4.59 17.88
N LEU A 175 5.29 -3.36 17.47
CA LEU A 175 4.79 -2.13 18.09
C LEU A 175 3.27 -1.92 17.90
N LEU A 176 2.70 -2.44 16.81
CA LEU A 176 1.28 -2.30 16.48
C LEU A 176 0.41 -3.50 16.92
N GLY A 177 0.99 -4.51 17.57
CA GLY A 177 0.27 -5.70 18.04
C GLY A 177 -0.28 -6.60 16.91
N LEU A 178 0.29 -6.51 15.70
CA LEU A 178 -0.19 -7.21 14.50
C LEU A 178 0.56 -8.53 14.23
N THR A 179 1.10 -9.16 15.26
CA THR A 179 2.00 -10.34 15.16
C THR A 179 1.34 -11.55 14.48
N ASN A 180 0.04 -11.76 14.68
CA ASN A 180 -0.69 -12.90 14.10
C ASN A 180 -0.79 -12.83 12.56
N SER A 181 -0.92 -11.63 12.00
CA SER A 181 -1.06 -11.45 10.54
C SER A 181 0.26 -11.71 9.82
N LEU A 182 1.39 -11.42 10.48
CA LEU A 182 2.71 -11.64 9.90
C LEU A 182 3.15 -13.10 9.93
N ILE A 183 2.77 -13.87 10.96
CA ILE A 183 3.01 -15.32 10.99
C ILE A 183 2.43 -15.97 9.73
N LEU A 184 1.22 -15.55 9.33
CA LEU A 184 0.56 -16.04 8.11
C LEU A 184 1.26 -15.57 6.82
N LEU A 185 1.77 -14.33 6.77
CA LEU A 185 2.53 -13.84 5.62
C LEU A 185 3.91 -14.50 5.50
N GLN A 186 4.57 -14.77 6.62
CA GLN A 186 5.85 -15.47 6.67
C GLN A 186 5.69 -16.95 6.32
N GLU A 187 4.64 -17.62 6.81
CA GLU A 187 4.31 -18.99 6.40
C GLU A 187 3.96 -19.08 4.92
N THR A 188 3.19 -18.14 4.37
CA THR A 188 2.85 -18.13 2.94
C THR A 188 4.06 -17.83 2.06
N TYR A 189 4.95 -16.90 2.45
CA TYR A 189 6.22 -16.66 1.75
C TYR A 189 7.15 -17.88 1.80
N GLN A 190 7.25 -18.52 2.97
CA GLN A 190 8.01 -19.77 3.11
C GLN A 190 7.42 -20.88 2.24
N GLN A 191 6.10 -20.98 2.10
CA GLN A 191 5.45 -21.95 1.21
C GLN A 191 5.59 -21.63 -0.28
N GLN A 192 5.69 -20.35 -0.66
CA GLN A 192 5.92 -19.92 -2.04
C GLN A 192 7.42 -19.89 -2.43
N SER A 193 8.32 -19.94 -1.44
CA SER A 193 9.76 -19.96 -1.68
C SER A 193 10.16 -21.20 -2.52
N PRO A 194 10.90 -21.03 -3.62
CA PRO A 194 11.33 -22.12 -4.50
C PRO A 194 12.05 -23.26 -3.76
N TYR A 195 12.71 -22.95 -2.64
CA TYR A 195 13.41 -23.92 -1.81
C TYR A 195 12.47 -24.83 -1.01
N TYR A 196 11.34 -24.30 -0.51
CA TYR A 196 10.36 -25.08 0.23
C TYR A 196 9.59 -26.01 -0.71
N ILE A 197 9.17 -25.51 -1.87
CA ILE A 197 8.49 -26.30 -2.92
C ILE A 197 9.39 -27.46 -3.38
N ARG A 198 10.69 -27.21 -3.60
CA ARG A 198 11.65 -28.25 -4.03
C ARG A 198 11.87 -29.33 -2.95
N SER A 199 11.90 -28.95 -1.68
CA SER A 199 11.99 -29.87 -0.53
C SER A 199 10.72 -30.71 -0.36
N TYR A 200 9.54 -30.10 -0.52
CA TYR A 200 8.25 -30.77 -0.40
C TYR A 200 8.00 -31.78 -1.54
N CYS A 201 8.27 -31.40 -2.80
CA CYS A 201 8.19 -32.30 -3.94
C CYS A 201 9.17 -33.47 -3.84
N SER A 202 10.37 -33.25 -3.27
CA SER A 202 11.34 -34.33 -3.04
C SER A 202 10.81 -35.35 -2.03
N LYS A 203 10.18 -34.88 -0.93
CA LYS A 203 9.57 -35.78 0.08
C LYS A 203 8.38 -36.58 -0.45
N GLN A 204 7.51 -35.99 -1.27
CA GLN A 204 6.37 -36.71 -1.87
C GLN A 204 6.81 -37.77 -2.90
N THR A 205 7.92 -37.53 -3.59
CA THR A 205 8.51 -38.51 -4.53
C THR A 205 9.09 -39.72 -3.80
N SER A 206 9.75 -39.52 -2.64
CA SER A 206 10.28 -40.61 -1.80
C SER A 206 9.20 -41.43 -1.09
N ILE A 207 8.07 -40.81 -0.71
CA ILE A 207 6.93 -41.51 -0.08
C ILE A 207 6.17 -42.39 -1.09
N SER A 208 6.17 -42.01 -2.37
CA SER A 208 5.50 -42.78 -3.44
C SER A 208 6.31 -43.99 -3.90
N GLN A 209 7.65 -43.97 -3.73
CA GLN A 209 8.55 -45.07 -4.09
C GLN A 209 8.69 -46.14 -2.99
N THR A 210 8.23 -45.87 -1.77
CA THR A 210 8.25 -46.82 -0.63
C THR A 210 6.94 -47.59 -0.44
N LYS A 211 5.96 -47.38 -1.33
CA LYS A 211 4.65 -48.07 -1.33
C LYS A 211 4.44 -49.04 -2.50
N LYS A 212 5.52 -49.54 -3.12
CA LYS A 212 5.49 -50.62 -4.11
C LYS A 212 6.29 -51.81 -3.65
#